data_AF-Q5BU21-F1
#
_entry.id   AF-Q5BU21-F1
#
_cell.length_a   1.000
_cell.length_b   1.000
_cell.length_c   1.000
_cell.angle_alpha   90.00
_cell.angle_beta   90.00
_cell.angle_gamma   90.00
#
_symmetry.space_group_name_H-M   'P 1'
#
loop_
_entity.id
_entity.type
_entity.pdbx_description
1 polymer ?
#
loop_
_entity_poly.entity_id
_entity_poly.type
_entity_poly.pdbx_seq_one_letter_code
_entity_poly.pdbx_strand_id
1 'polypeptide(L)'
;KLAVTVFSFPPDKGNVGTAAYLNVFSSIFSVLTDLKKDGYNVDGLPETAEGLIEDILHDKEAKFSSPNLNVAYKMSVREYEKLTPYAKSLEESWGKPPGNLNSDGANLLVYGKQYGNVFIGVQPTFGYEGDP
;
A
#
# COMPACT_ATOMS: atom_id res chain seq x y z
N LYS A 1 17.75 4.10 3.24
CA LYS A 1 16.47 3.39 3.00
C LYS A 1 15.48 4.38 2.41
N LEU A 2 14.73 3.99 1.38
CA LEU A 2 13.80 4.85 0.63
C LEU A 2 12.39 4.25 0.71
N ALA A 3 11.36 5.09 0.86
CA ALA A 3 9.96 4.68 0.76
C ALA A 3 9.28 5.43 -0.39
N VAL A 4 8.55 4.70 -1.22
CA VAL A 4 7.70 5.21 -2.31
C VAL A 4 6.27 4.90 -1.93
N THR A 5 5.39 5.90 -1.85
CA THR A 5 3.98 5.71 -1.49
C THR A 5 3.08 5.92 -2.70
N VAL A 6 2.25 4.92 -2.99
CA VAL A 6 1.22 4.97 -4.04
C VAL A 6 -0.14 5.21 -3.40
N PHE A 7 -0.87 6.21 -3.89
CA PHE A 7 -2.20 6.55 -3.39
C PHE A 7 -3.31 6.03 -4.31
N SER A 8 -4.48 5.77 -3.73
CA SER A 8 -5.71 5.43 -4.47
C SER A 8 -5.56 4.19 -5.35
N PHE A 9 -4.93 3.14 -4.81
CA PHE A 9 -4.71 1.89 -5.52
C PHE A 9 -5.25 0.69 -4.73
N PRO A 10 -6.02 -0.21 -5.38
CA PRO A 10 -6.52 -0.09 -6.76
C PRO A 10 -7.60 1.00 -6.93
N PRO A 11 -7.74 1.58 -8.13
CA PRO A 11 -8.71 2.63 -8.40
C PRO A 11 -10.14 2.09 -8.37
N ASP A 12 -10.76 2.06 -7.19
CA ASP A 12 -12.17 1.66 -7.01
C ASP A 12 -13.16 2.75 -7.49
N LYS A 13 -12.70 3.99 -7.72
CA LYS A 13 -13.55 5.09 -8.23
C LYS A 13 -13.39 5.24 -9.73
N GLY A 14 -14.15 4.43 -10.48
CA GLY A 14 -14.20 4.39 -11.95
C GLY A 14 -14.56 5.68 -12.71
N ASN A 15 -14.46 6.87 -12.10
CA ASN A 15 -14.69 8.17 -12.74
C ASN A 15 -13.48 9.11 -12.74
N VAL A 16 -12.26 8.63 -12.45
CA VAL A 16 -11.03 9.39 -12.72
C VAL A 16 -10.06 8.55 -13.55
N GLY A 17 -10.20 8.65 -14.87
CA GLY A 17 -9.17 8.26 -15.83
C GLY A 17 -9.06 6.76 -16.10
N THR A 18 -9.77 6.32 -17.13
CA THR A 18 -9.76 4.99 -17.77
C THR A 18 -8.40 4.54 -18.37
N ALA A 19 -7.28 5.07 -17.86
CA ALA A 19 -5.91 4.70 -18.20
C ALA A 19 -4.90 4.85 -17.03
N ALA A 20 -5.36 4.98 -15.78
CA ALA A 20 -4.51 5.33 -14.62
C ALA A 20 -3.41 4.31 -14.27
N TYR A 21 -3.57 3.05 -14.67
CA TYR A 21 -2.61 1.98 -14.37
C TYR A 21 -1.30 2.07 -15.16
N LEU A 22 -1.34 2.60 -16.39
CA LEU A 22 -0.30 2.26 -17.36
C LEU A 22 1.06 2.95 -17.10
N ASN A 23 1.11 4.01 -16.28
CA ASN A 23 2.36 4.74 -16.09
C ASN A 23 2.85 4.91 -14.64
N VAL A 24 2.03 4.68 -13.60
CA VAL A 24 2.52 4.81 -12.22
C VAL A 24 3.54 3.71 -11.91
N PHE A 25 3.16 2.44 -12.08
CA PHE A 25 4.07 1.32 -11.80
C PHE A 25 5.22 1.23 -12.80
N SER A 26 5.01 1.61 -14.06
CA SER A 26 6.07 1.72 -15.07
C SER A 26 7.12 2.77 -14.70
N SER A 27 6.68 3.93 -14.18
CA SER A 27 7.58 4.98 -13.69
C SER A 27 8.34 4.53 -12.45
N ILE A 28 7.65 3.91 -11.48
CA ILE A 28 8.29 3.37 -10.28
C ILE A 28 9.31 2.29 -10.66
N PHE A 29 8.96 1.37 -11.55
CA PHE A 29 9.86 0.33 -12.04
C PHE A 29 11.12 0.91 -12.67
N SER A 30 10.99 1.95 -13.49
CA SER A 30 12.13 2.66 -14.08
C SER A 30 13.03 3.27 -13.01
N VAL A 31 12.45 3.97 -12.03
CA VAL A 31 13.19 4.56 -10.90
C VAL A 31 13.93 3.49 -10.09
N LEU A 32 13.29 2.37 -9.79
CA LEU A 32 13.91 1.27 -9.03
C LEU A 32 15.04 0.59 -9.79
N THR A 33 14.86 0.44 -11.10
CA THR A 33 15.88 -0.09 -12.00
C THR A 33 17.11 0.80 -12.01
N ASP A 34 16.93 2.12 -12.11
CA ASP A 34 18.03 3.08 -12.12
C ASP A 34 18.70 3.20 -10.74
N LEU A 35 17.93 3.19 -9.64
CA LEU A 35 18.50 3.10 -8.29
C LEU A 35 19.39 1.85 -8.15
N LYS A 36 18.92 0.69 -8.63
CA LYS A 36 19.70 -0.55 -8.58
C LYS A 36 21.00 -0.43 -9.39
N LYS A 37 20.96 0.16 -10.59
CA LYS A 37 22.15 0.43 -11.42
C LYS A 37 23.14 1.36 -10.71
N ASP A 38 22.64 2.36 -9.98
CA ASP A 38 23.44 3.32 -9.22
C ASP A 38 23.99 2.76 -7.90
N GLY A 39 23.77 1.47 -7.62
CA GLY A 39 24.32 0.77 -6.45
C GLY A 39 23.45 0.83 -5.20
N TYR A 40 22.20 1.34 -5.30
CA TYR A 40 21.25 1.16 -4.21
C TYR A 40 20.86 -0.31 -4.07
N ASN A 41 20.73 -0.79 -2.83
CA ASN A 41 20.19 -2.13 -2.60
C ASN A 41 18.68 -2.12 -2.91
N VAL A 42 18.33 -2.75 -4.04
CA VAL A 42 16.96 -3.02 -4.51
C VAL A 42 16.80 -4.53 -4.76
N ASP A 43 17.04 -5.33 -3.71
CA ASP A 43 16.96 -6.79 -3.77
C ASP A 43 15.53 -7.28 -4.06
N GLY A 44 15.40 -8.28 -4.93
CA GLY A 44 14.12 -8.91 -5.27
C GLY A 44 13.24 -8.14 -6.26
N LEU A 45 13.74 -7.07 -6.89
CA LEU A 45 13.00 -6.36 -7.96
C LEU A 45 12.69 -7.33 -9.12
N PRO A 46 11.43 -7.42 -9.60
CA PRO A 46 11.06 -8.24 -10.74
C PRO A 46 11.71 -7.73 -12.04
N GLU A 47 11.58 -8.50 -13.12
CA GLU A 47 12.15 -8.14 -14.43
C GLU A 47 11.29 -7.15 -15.23
N THR A 48 10.01 -6.98 -14.85
CA THR A 48 9.04 -6.15 -15.56
C THR A 48 8.18 -5.31 -14.60
N ALA A 49 7.60 -4.23 -15.13
CA ALA A 49 6.63 -3.41 -14.40
C ALA A 49 5.36 -4.20 -14.05
N GLU A 50 4.96 -5.16 -14.89
CA GLU A 50 3.82 -6.05 -14.65
C GLU A 50 4.06 -6.94 -13.43
N GLY A 51 5.28 -7.50 -13.30
CA GLY A 51 5.68 -8.27 -12.12
C GLY A 51 5.69 -7.43 -10.85
N LEU A 52 6.04 -6.15 -10.95
CA LEU A 52 5.95 -5.21 -9.82
C LEU A 52 4.51 -5.02 -9.34
N ILE A 53 3.56 -4.95 -10.27
CA ILE A 53 2.13 -4.86 -9.94
C ILE A 53 1.66 -6.16 -9.28
N GLU A 54 2.08 -7.33 -9.78
CA GLU A 54 1.70 -8.64 -9.23
C GLU A 54 2.23 -8.86 -7.81
N ASP A 55 3.42 -8.35 -7.52
CA ASP A 55 3.99 -8.37 -6.18
C ASP A 55 3.18 -7.55 -5.15
N ILE A 56 2.41 -6.55 -5.63
CA ILE A 56 1.66 -5.61 -4.80
C ILE A 56 0.17 -5.93 -4.77
N LEU A 57 -0.39 -6.43 -5.88
CA LEU A 57 -1.79 -6.78 -6.04
C LEU A 57 -1.91 -8.25 -6.42
N HIS A 58 -2.32 -9.05 -5.44
CA HIS A 58 -2.63 -10.46 -5.63
C HIS A 58 -4.02 -10.60 -6.26
N ASP A 59 -4.14 -11.47 -7.25
CA ASP A 59 -5.41 -11.81 -7.92
C ASP A 59 -6.14 -10.61 -8.55
N LYS A 60 -5.51 -10.02 -9.58
CA LYS A 60 -6.03 -8.89 -10.37
C LYS A 60 -7.43 -9.14 -10.98
N GLU A 61 -7.83 -10.40 -11.12
CA GLU A 61 -9.07 -10.81 -11.79
C GLU A 61 -10.21 -11.18 -10.82
N ALA A 62 -10.01 -11.06 -9.50
CA ALA A 62 -11.01 -11.42 -8.51
C ALA A 62 -12.31 -10.61 -8.67
N LYS A 63 -13.29 -11.19 -9.37
CA LYS A 63 -14.58 -10.58 -9.72
C LYS A 63 -15.53 -10.32 -8.55
N PHE A 64 -15.18 -10.64 -7.30
CA PHE A 64 -16.16 -10.69 -6.20
C PHE A 64 -15.68 -10.24 -4.80
N SER A 65 -14.45 -9.79 -4.61
CA SER A 65 -14.00 -9.25 -3.30
C SER A 65 -12.94 -8.18 -3.49
N SER A 66 -12.94 -7.18 -2.61
CA SER A 66 -12.00 -6.06 -2.60
C SER A 66 -10.57 -6.51 -2.95
N PRO A 67 -9.84 -5.73 -3.76
CA PRO A 67 -8.52 -6.12 -4.25
C PRO A 67 -7.58 -6.56 -3.13
N ASN A 68 -6.92 -7.70 -3.33
CA ASN A 68 -6.05 -8.32 -2.32
C ASN A 68 -4.64 -7.71 -2.39
N LEU A 69 -4.47 -6.58 -1.72
CA LEU A 69 -3.17 -5.93 -1.61
C LEU A 69 -2.20 -6.75 -0.75
N ASN A 70 -0.93 -6.79 -1.17
CA ASN A 70 0.12 -7.43 -0.40
C ASN A 70 0.27 -6.74 0.96
N VAL A 71 0.09 -7.50 2.04
CA VAL A 71 0.32 -7.02 3.42
C VAL A 71 1.81 -7.11 3.72
N ALA A 72 2.49 -5.98 3.75
CA ALA A 72 3.89 -5.89 4.13
C ALA A 72 4.10 -6.09 5.63
N TYR A 73 3.14 -5.62 6.42
CA TYR A 73 3.24 -5.63 7.86
C TYR A 73 1.87 -5.60 8.54
N LYS A 74 1.78 -6.30 9.68
CA LYS A 74 0.62 -6.29 10.57
C LYS A 74 1.02 -5.63 11.88
N MET A 75 0.52 -4.42 12.11
CA MET A 75 0.81 -3.66 13.31
C MET A 75 -0.23 -3.96 14.38
N SER A 76 0.22 -4.49 15.52
CA SER A 76 -0.67 -4.71 16.65
C SER A 76 -1.20 -3.38 17.20
N VAL A 77 -2.40 -3.39 17.80
CA VAL A 77 -2.95 -2.19 18.46
C VAL A 77 -1.99 -1.62 19.50
N ARG A 78 -1.36 -2.49 20.31
CA ARG A 78 -0.38 -2.09 21.32
C ARG A 78 0.80 -1.34 20.71
N GLU A 79 1.28 -1.79 19.56
CA GLU A 79 2.39 -1.15 18.87
C GLU A 79 1.96 0.17 18.24
N TYR A 80 0.80 0.21 17.61
CA TYR A 80 0.21 1.41 17.06
C TYR A 80 0.05 2.50 18.12
N GLU A 81 -0.55 2.19 19.27
CA GLU A 81 -0.71 3.13 20.39
C GLU A 81 0.63 3.61 20.95
N LYS A 82 1.65 2.74 20.98
CA LYS A 82 2.99 3.08 21.45
C LYS A 82 3.74 4.01 20.49
N LEU A 83 3.64 3.75 19.18
CA LEU A 83 4.41 4.47 18.15
C LEU A 83 3.67 5.68 17.58
N THR A 84 2.38 5.82 17.86
CA THR A 84 1.52 6.88 17.35
C THR A 84 0.90 7.67 18.51
N PRO A 85 1.62 8.64 19.10
CA PRO A 85 1.13 9.39 20.28
C PRO A 85 -0.19 10.13 20.06
N TYR A 86 -0.53 10.42 18.80
CA TYR A 86 -1.76 11.09 18.40
C TYR A 86 -2.91 10.09 18.09
N ALA A 87 -2.73 8.79 18.30
CA ALA A 87 -3.77 7.78 18.02
C ALA A 87 -5.11 8.14 18.69
N LYS A 88 -5.06 8.63 19.93
CA LYS A 88 -6.25 9.00 20.70
C LYS A 88 -7.07 10.13 20.07
N SER A 89 -6.43 11.07 19.35
CA SER A 89 -7.16 12.16 18.68
C SER A 89 -7.93 11.68 17.45
N LEU A 90 -7.66 10.47 16.96
CA LEU A 90 -8.35 9.88 15.83
C LEU A 90 -9.59 9.08 16.27
N GLU A 91 -9.69 8.69 17.55
CA GLU A 91 -10.78 7.83 18.04
C GLU A 91 -12.17 8.45 17.91
N GLU A 92 -12.28 9.78 17.95
CA GLU A 92 -13.55 10.48 17.80
C GLU A 92 -14.17 10.29 16.41
N SER A 93 -13.32 10.20 15.37
CA SER A 93 -13.77 10.05 13.98
C SER A 93 -13.74 8.61 13.48
N TRP A 94 -12.89 7.77 14.05
CA TRP A 94 -12.58 6.43 13.51
C TRP A 94 -12.78 5.29 14.50
N GLY A 95 -13.23 5.60 15.72
CA GLY A 95 -13.36 4.62 16.80
C GLY A 95 -12.00 4.10 17.30
N LYS A 96 -12.04 3.04 18.10
CA LYS A 96 -10.82 2.45 18.67
C LYS A 96 -10.03 1.67 17.61
N PRO A 97 -8.69 1.68 17.68
CA PRO A 97 -7.87 0.79 16.85
C PRO A 97 -8.26 -0.70 17.07
N PRO A 98 -8.14 -1.55 16.03
CA PRO A 98 -7.55 -1.27 14.71
C PRO A 98 -8.49 -0.56 13.73
N GLY A 99 -9.75 -0.30 14.12
CA GLY A 99 -10.77 0.28 13.24
C GLY A 99 -11.26 -0.70 12.16
N ASN A 100 -12.08 -0.18 11.24
CA ASN A 100 -12.67 -0.94 10.14
C ASN A 100 -11.91 -0.79 8.82
N LEU A 101 -11.10 0.26 8.66
CA LEU A 101 -10.29 0.50 7.48
C LEU A 101 -8.89 -0.09 7.64
N ASN A 102 -8.36 -0.68 6.57
CA ASN A 102 -7.03 -1.29 6.54
C ASN A 102 -6.77 -2.22 7.74
N SER A 103 -7.73 -3.09 8.05
CA SER A 103 -7.75 -3.87 9.29
C SER A 103 -8.10 -5.32 8.99
N ASP A 104 -7.51 -6.26 9.73
CA ASP A 104 -7.95 -7.67 9.76
C ASP A 104 -8.82 -7.99 10.99
N GLY A 105 -9.32 -6.96 11.66
CA GLY A 105 -10.09 -7.05 12.91
C GLY A 105 -9.22 -7.13 14.16
N ALA A 106 -7.93 -7.42 14.04
CA ALA A 106 -6.99 -7.46 15.17
C ALA A 106 -5.79 -6.51 15.01
N ASN A 107 -5.38 -6.22 13.78
CA ASN A 107 -4.20 -5.44 13.45
C ASN A 107 -4.51 -4.36 12.42
N LEU A 108 -3.72 -3.28 12.46
CA LEU A 108 -3.65 -2.34 11.37
C LEU A 108 -2.72 -2.92 10.29
N LEU A 109 -3.21 -2.97 9.05
CA LEU A 109 -2.52 -3.54 7.90
C LEU A 109 -1.75 -2.44 7.16
N VAL A 110 -0.46 -2.67 6.98
CA VAL A 110 0.38 -1.85 6.11
C VAL A 110 0.54 -2.58 4.79
N TYR A 111 -0.03 -2.01 3.73
CA TYR A 111 0.05 -2.57 2.38
C TYR A 111 1.31 -2.10 1.67
N GLY A 112 1.94 -3.00 0.93
CA GLY A 112 3.14 -2.69 0.17
C GLY A 112 4.07 -3.89 -0.02
N LYS A 113 5.26 -3.62 -0.56
CA LYS A 113 6.31 -4.63 -0.80
C LYS A 113 7.69 -4.03 -0.54
N GLN A 114 8.55 -4.81 0.12
CA GLN A 114 9.95 -4.45 0.37
C GLN A 114 10.85 -5.03 -0.72
N TYR A 115 11.72 -4.19 -1.26
CA TYR A 115 12.81 -4.54 -2.18
C TYR A 115 14.14 -4.06 -1.61
N GLY A 116 14.82 -4.91 -0.83
CA GLY A 116 16.09 -4.55 -0.20
C GLY A 116 15.96 -3.34 0.74
N ASN A 117 16.53 -2.19 0.35
CA ASN A 117 16.44 -0.93 1.08
C ASN A 117 15.33 0.02 0.58
N VAL A 118 14.51 -0.40 -0.37
CA VAL A 118 13.38 0.37 -0.91
C VAL A 118 12.05 -0.29 -0.52
N PHE A 119 11.12 0.49 0.01
CA PHE A 119 9.76 0.06 0.32
C PHE A 119 8.78 0.73 -0.65
N ILE A 120 7.86 -0.03 -1.22
CA ILE A 120 6.72 0.52 -1.96
C ILE A 120 5.48 0.29 -1.11
N GLY A 121 4.93 1.37 -0.55
CA GLY A 121 3.70 1.35 0.23
C GLY A 121 2.48 1.71 -0.61
N VAL A 122 1.33 1.13 -0.29
CA VAL A 122 0.05 1.46 -0.91
C VAL A 122 -0.89 2.04 0.16
N GLN A 123 -1.45 3.20 -0.13
CA GLN A 123 -2.53 3.82 0.64
C GLN A 123 -3.84 3.72 -0.18
N PRO A 124 -4.71 2.72 0.11
CA PRO A 124 -5.82 2.38 -0.78
C PRO A 124 -6.92 3.44 -0.75
N THR A 125 -7.32 3.86 0.45
CA THR A 125 -8.37 4.86 0.66
C THR A 125 -7.86 6.00 1.54
N PHE A 126 -8.36 7.20 1.25
CA PHE A 126 -8.23 8.37 2.11
C PHE A 126 -9.34 8.43 3.17
N GLY A 127 -10.38 7.59 3.08
CA GLY A 127 -11.51 7.60 4.00
C GLY A 127 -12.49 8.76 3.79
N TYR A 128 -12.57 9.34 2.58
CA TYR A 128 -13.52 10.43 2.29
C TYR A 128 -14.99 10.06 2.52
N GLU A 129 -15.31 8.77 2.54
CA GLU A 129 -16.66 8.25 2.84
C GLU A 129 -16.88 8.00 4.35
N GLY A 130 -15.87 8.21 5.18
CA GLY A 130 -15.91 7.96 6.63
C GLY A 130 -15.88 6.47 6.98
N ASP A 131 -16.21 6.17 8.24
CA ASP A 131 -16.64 4.85 8.71
C ASP A 131 -18.18 4.86 8.68
N PRO A 132 -18.83 4.00 7.86
CA PRO A 132 -20.29 4.04 7.65
C PRO A 132 -21.12 3.64 8.86
#